data_AF-A0A2Z7AUV2-F1
#
_entry.id   AF-A0A2Z7AUV2-F1
#
_cell.length_a   1.000
_cell.length_b   1.000
_cell.length_c   1.000
_cell.angle_alpha   90.00
_cell.angle_beta   90.00
_cell.angle_gamma   90.00
#
_symmetry.space_group_name_H-M   'P 1'
#
loop_
_entity.id
_entity.type
_entity.pdbx_description
1 polymer ?
#
loop_
_entity_poly.entity_id
_entity_poly.type
_entity_poly.pdbx_seq_one_letter_code
_entity_poly.pdbx_strand_id
1 'polypeptide(L)' 'MGVVMVEYILGTLVHSFDWKFAGEEMDMEETFGLALQKAVPLAAMVTPRLPPTCYLGSN' A
#
# COMPACT_ATOMS: atom_id res chain seq x y z
N MET A 1 -6.39 15.53 -13.19
CA MET A 1 -6.42 14.07 -13.46
C MET A 1 -5.55 13.28 -12.49
N GLY A 2 -4.26 13.62 -12.29
CA GLY A 2 -3.36 12.87 -11.37
C GLY A 2 -3.86 12.74 -9.92
N VAL A 3 -4.35 13.83 -9.32
CA VAL A 3 -4.85 13.83 -7.92
C VAL A 3 -6.02 12.84 -7.74
N VAL A 4 -7.00 12.87 -8.63
CA VAL A 4 -8.17 11.97 -8.59
C VAL A 4 -7.75 10.50 -8.70
N MET A 5 -6.76 10.17 -9.53
CA MET A 5 -6.24 8.80 -9.63
C MET A 5 -5.56 8.36 -8.33
N VAL A 6 -4.76 9.24 -7.72
CA VAL A 6 -4.10 8.98 -6.45
C VAL A 6 -5.13 8.74 -5.35
N GLU A 7 -6.12 9.61 -5.22
CA GLU A 7 -7.21 9.47 -4.23
C GLU A 7 -7.99 8.16 -4.40
N TYR A 8 -8.35 7.81 -5.63
CA TYR A 8 -9.10 6.59 -5.92
C TYR A 8 -8.32 5.32 -5.58
N ILE A 9 -7.04 5.26 -5.99
CA ILE A 9 -6.16 4.12 -5.69
C ILE A 9 -5.93 4.01 -4.18
N LEU A 10 -5.58 5.12 -3.52
CA LEU A 10 -5.36 5.15 -2.07
C LEU A 10 -6.62 4.74 -1.29
N GLY A 11 -7.78 5.28 -1.67
CA GLY A 11 -9.06 4.93 -1.04
C GLY A 11 -9.36 3.44 -1.15
N THR A 12 -9.14 2.85 -2.33
CA THR A 12 -9.35 1.40 -2.54
C THR A 12 -8.40 0.56 -1.69
N LEU A 13 -7.12 0.91 -1.66
CA LEU A 13 -6.07 0.19 -0.94
C LEU A 13 -6.25 0.25 0.59
N VAL A 14 -6.54 1.44 1.12
CA VAL A 14 -6.76 1.66 2.56
C VAL A 14 -8.06 1.02 3.02
N HIS A 15 -9.08 0.98 2.16
CA HIS A 15 -10.35 0.33 2.48
C HIS A 15 -10.23 -1.20 2.52
N SER A 16 -9.55 -1.79 1.53
CA SER A 16 -9.60 -3.24 1.27
C SER A 16 -8.66 -4.07 2.15
N PHE A 17 -7.55 -3.48 2.62
CA PHE A 17 -6.48 -4.22 3.27
C PHE A 17 -6.10 -3.65 4.64
N ASP A 18 -5.69 -4.54 5.53
CA ASP A 18 -4.88 -4.18 6.69
C ASP A 18 -3.40 -4.23 6.32
N TRP A 19 -2.67 -3.19 6.71
CA TRP A 19 -1.28 -2.97 6.33
C TRP A 19 -0.36 -3.21 7.52
N LYS A 20 0.74 -3.93 7.27
CA LYS A 20 1.81 -4.15 8.23
C LYS A 20 3.16 -3.87 7.58
N PHE A 21 4.09 -3.36 8.37
CA PHE A 21 5.47 -3.19 7.91
C PHE A 21 6.12 -4.56 7.73
N ALA A 22 6.82 -4.75 6.60
CA ALA A 22 7.42 -6.02 6.22
C ALA A 22 8.95 -6.05 6.37
N GLY A 23 9.55 -4.95 6.84
CA GLY A 23 11.00 -4.86 7.09
C GLY A 23 11.36 -5.03 8.56
N GLU A 24 12.67 -5.02 8.82
CA GLU A 24 13.22 -5.07 10.18
C GLU A 24 13.27 -3.67 10.82
N GLU A 25 13.79 -2.68 10.08
CA GLU A 25 13.86 -1.28 10.52
C GLU A 25 13.40 -0.34 9.40
N MET A 26 12.75 0.76 9.79
CA MET A 26 12.20 1.73 8.83
C MET A 26 13.20 2.86 8.58
N ASP A 27 13.93 2.75 7.47
CA ASP A 27 14.78 3.82 6.97
C ASP A 27 13.94 4.91 6.26
N MET A 28 14.19 6.17 6.58
CA MET A 28 13.52 7.36 6.03
C MET A 28 14.47 8.28 5.26
N GLU A 29 15.70 7.85 4.98
CA GLU A 29 16.62 8.57 4.10
C GLU A 29 16.06 8.69 2.68
N GLU A 30 16.51 9.70 1.94
CA GLU A 30 16.01 10.09 0.63
C GLU A 30 17.11 10.04 -0.44
N THR A 31 16.75 9.65 -1.65
CA THR A 31 17.62 9.73 -2.84
C THR A 31 17.49 11.10 -3.50
N PHE A 32 18.60 11.64 -3.99
CA PHE A 32 18.60 12.87 -4.78
C PHE A 32 18.07 12.64 -6.20
N GLY A 33 17.18 13.50 -6.69
CA GLY A 33 16.63 13.37 -8.04
C GLY A 33 15.55 14.40 -8.34
N LEU A 34 14.91 14.25 -9.51
CA LEU A 34 13.80 15.11 -9.94
C LEU A 34 12.57 14.99 -9.03
N ALA A 35 12.40 13.83 -8.39
CA ALA A 35 11.36 13.54 -7.41
C ALA A 35 11.99 13.10 -6.09
N LEU A 36 11.32 13.38 -4.98
CA LEU A 36 11.72 12.92 -3.65
C LEU A 36 11.34 11.44 -3.52
N GLN A 37 12.33 10.55 -3.53
CA GLN A 37 12.15 9.10 -3.40
C GLN A 37 12.90 8.63 -2.17
N LYS A 38 12.39 7.60 -1.46
CA LYS A 38 13.14 6.98 -0.36
C LYS A 38 14.42 6.33 -0.89
N ALA A 39 15.51 6.43 -0.12
CA ALA A 39 16.78 5.75 -0.40
C ALA A 39 16.61 4.23 -0.38
N VAL A 40 15.89 3.73 0.61
CA VAL A 40 15.49 2.32 0.70
C VAL A 40 13.99 2.18 0.42
N PRO A 41 13.57 1.37 -0.58
CA PRO A 41 12.16 1.13 -0.87
C PRO A 41 11.41 0.59 0.36
N LEU A 42 10.20 1.11 0.62
CA LEU A 42 9.36 0.63 1.71
C LEU A 42 8.64 -0.66 1.30
N ALA A 43 8.75 -1.70 2.11
CA ALA A 43 8.00 -2.94 1.94
C ALA A 43 6.82 -3.02 2.92
N ALA A 44 5.66 -3.41 2.41
CA ALA A 44 4.46 -3.62 3.21
C ALA A 44 3.84 -5.00 2.93
N MET A 45 3.33 -5.63 3.98
CA MET A 45 2.49 -6.82 3.88
C MET A 45 1.04 -6.40 4.03
N VAL A 46 0.18 -6.90 3.14
CA VAL A 46 -1.26 -6.62 3.16
C VAL A 46 -2.04 -7.90 3.45
N THR A 47 -3.07 -7.79 4.27
CA THR A 47 -4.04 -8.86 4.51
C THR A 47 -5.44 -8.34 4.16
N PRO A 48 -6.24 -9.06 3.33
CA PRO A 48 -7.62 -8.66 3.06
C PRO A 48 -8.43 -8.56 4.36
N ARG A 49 -9.23 -7.51 4.50
CA ARG A 49 -10.07 -7.32 5.71
C ARG A 49 -11.23 -8.29 5.79
N LEU A 50 -11.75 -8.71 4.64
CA LEU A 50 -12.88 -9.63 4.59
C LEU A 50 -12.40 -11.08 4.49
N PRO A 51 -13.16 -12.04 5.04
CA PRO A 51 -12.88 -13.45 4.87
C PRO A 51 -12.85 -13.86 3.39
N PRO A 52 -12.07 -14.89 3.00
CA PRO A 52 -12.01 -15.38 1.62
C PRO A 52 -13.38 -15.74 1.03
N THR A 53 -14.31 -16.18 1.86
CA THR A 53 -15.69 -16.54 1.47
C THR A 53 -16.48 -15.35 0.93
N CYS A 54 -16.11 -14.12 1.25
CA CYS A 54 -16.74 -12.92 0.68
C CYS A 54 -16.31 -12.63 -0.76
N TYR A 55 -15.20 -13.23 -1.22
CA TYR A 55 -14.66 -13.07 -2.57
C TYR A 55 -14.92 -14.29 -3.46
N LEU A 56 -14.95 -15.47 -2.84
CA LEU A 56 -15.31 -16.74 -3.48
C LEU A 56 -16.83 -16.86 -3.41
N GLY A 57 -17.56 -16.31 -4.39
CA GLY A 57 -19.02 -16.37 -4.43
C GLY A 57 -19.53 -17.79 -4.15
N SER A 58 -20.57 -17.92 -3.31
CA SER A 58 -21.14 -19.23 -2.95
C SER A 58 -21.61 -19.96 -4.21
N ASN A 59 -21.02 -21.12 -4.48
CA ASN A 59 -21.55 -22.08 -5.46
C ASN A 59 -22.74 -22.82 -4.85
#